data_AF-A0A3Q9J1V1-F1
#
_entry.id   AF-A0A3Q9J1V1-F1
#
_cell.length_a   1.000
_cell.length_b   1.000
_cell.length_c   1.000
_cell.angle_alpha   90.00
_cell.angle_beta   90.00
_cell.angle_gamma   90.00
#
_symmetry.space_group_name_H-M   'P 1'
#
loop_
_entity.id
_entity.type
_entity.pdbx_description
1 polymer ?
#
loop_
_entity_poly.entity_id
_entity_poly.type
_entity_poly.pdbx_seq_one_letter_code
_entity_poly.pdbx_strand_id
1 'polypeptide(L)'
;MAEDEPGGFSILFPPGWTRYFIDDEGRKALTMRMSSQIRALGRPDLDVEARMLISQQWKQMQARSVGAVYLPDAMGDDSTPLPMSFALIQYVARPGADFESAFRDMAKGTVEAFDTSIGRILRTHSERRGTDELAEVIGRQIDYGIALPNPRDRRGMIVSTSITTLDDTAPDLVQGLIELSDTIVETFRWRA
;
A
#
# COMPACT_ATOMS: atom_id res chain seq x y z
N MET A 1 -21.59 23.04 16.84
CA MET A 1 -21.39 22.97 15.39
C MET A 1 -20.93 21.55 15.11
N ALA A 2 -21.71 20.76 14.37
CA ALA A 2 -21.22 19.47 13.91
C ALA A 2 -20.15 19.77 12.86
N GLU A 3 -18.89 19.49 13.17
CA GLU A 3 -17.87 19.39 12.13
C GLU A 3 -18.36 18.34 11.13
N ASP A 4 -18.43 18.71 9.85
CA ASP A 4 -18.74 17.77 8.78
C ASP A 4 -17.74 16.61 8.88
N GLU A 5 -18.26 15.47 9.30
CA GLU A 5 -17.52 14.23 9.40
C GLU A 5 -17.07 13.84 7.98
N PRO A 6 -15.78 13.63 7.72
CA PRO A 6 -15.30 13.42 6.36
C PRO A 6 -16.03 12.28 5.63
N GLY A 7 -16.78 12.61 4.58
CA GLY A 7 -17.48 11.64 3.73
C GLY A 7 -16.55 10.82 2.81
N GLY A 8 -15.27 11.21 2.70
CA GLY A 8 -14.29 10.49 1.88
C GLY A 8 -12.85 10.97 2.05
N PHE A 9 -11.99 10.57 1.12
CA PHE A 9 -10.58 10.99 1.07
C PHE A 9 -10.10 11.09 -0.38
N SER A 10 -8.98 11.78 -0.59
CA SER A 10 -8.22 11.77 -1.85
C SER A 10 -6.75 11.60 -1.58
N ILE A 11 -6.07 10.86 -2.46
CA ILE A 11 -4.62 10.71 -2.50
C ILE A 11 -4.19 10.75 -3.98
N LEU A 12 -3.08 11.40 -4.28
CA LEU A 12 -2.59 11.57 -5.64
C LEU A 12 -1.43 10.60 -5.86
N PHE A 13 -1.48 9.92 -6.99
CA PHE A 13 -0.37 9.13 -7.50
C PHE A 13 0.19 9.84 -8.74
N PRO A 14 1.51 9.72 -9.00
CA PRO A 14 2.06 10.10 -10.29
C PRO A 14 1.30 9.41 -11.45
N PRO A 15 1.45 9.89 -12.69
CA PRO A 15 0.98 9.13 -13.85
C PRO A 15 1.50 7.67 -13.81
N GLY A 16 0.84 6.77 -14.53
CA GLY A 16 1.28 5.37 -14.61
C GLY A 16 1.06 4.59 -13.32
N TRP A 17 0.00 4.88 -12.57
CA TRP A 17 -0.48 4.06 -11.48
C TRP A 17 -1.93 3.67 -11.74
N THR A 18 -2.22 2.37 -11.67
CA THR A 18 -3.59 1.87 -11.75
C THR A 18 -4.11 1.53 -10.37
N ARG A 19 -5.33 1.99 -10.09
CA ARG A 19 -6.10 1.62 -8.89
C ARG A 19 -6.95 0.38 -9.17
N TYR A 20 -6.90 -0.57 -8.25
CA TYR A 20 -7.81 -1.71 -8.19
C TYR A 20 -8.56 -1.69 -6.88
N PHE A 21 -9.89 -1.63 -6.94
CA PHE A 21 -10.72 -1.85 -5.75
C PHE A 21 -10.65 -3.31 -5.35
N ILE A 22 -10.69 -3.60 -4.04
CA ILE A 22 -10.60 -4.98 -3.53
C ILE A 22 -11.98 -5.64 -3.57
N ASP A 23 -12.49 -5.82 -4.79
CA ASP A 23 -13.75 -6.48 -5.11
C ASP A 23 -13.55 -7.50 -6.26
N ASP A 24 -14.64 -8.09 -6.76
CA ASP A 24 -14.56 -9.07 -7.83
C ASP A 24 -14.16 -8.46 -9.19
N GLU A 25 -14.51 -7.21 -9.46
CA GLU A 25 -14.17 -6.54 -10.71
C GLU A 25 -12.69 -6.15 -10.73
N GLY A 26 -12.19 -5.57 -9.65
CA GLY A 26 -10.77 -5.25 -9.48
C GLY A 26 -9.90 -6.50 -9.57
N ARG A 27 -10.36 -7.64 -9.01
CA ARG A 27 -9.63 -8.91 -9.11
C ARG A 27 -9.52 -9.37 -10.56
N LYS A 28 -10.64 -9.35 -11.29
CA LYS A 28 -10.68 -9.74 -12.70
C LYS A 28 -9.80 -8.83 -13.55
N ALA A 29 -9.86 -7.52 -13.31
CA ALA A 29 -9.04 -6.54 -14.01
C ALA A 29 -7.54 -6.77 -13.79
N LEU A 30 -7.10 -6.94 -12.53
CA LEU A 30 -5.70 -7.22 -12.23
C LEU A 30 -5.24 -8.55 -12.84
N THR A 31 -6.07 -9.59 -12.73
CA THR A 31 -5.76 -10.91 -13.29
C THR A 31 -5.61 -10.84 -14.80
N MET A 32 -6.55 -10.21 -15.50
CA MET A 32 -6.52 -10.07 -16.95
C MET A 32 -5.27 -9.34 -17.43
N ARG A 33 -4.91 -8.25 -16.74
CA ARG A 33 -3.69 -7.50 -17.04
C ARG A 33 -2.43 -8.34 -16.85
N MET A 34 -2.30 -9.00 -15.69
CA MET A 34 -1.12 -9.82 -15.40
C MET A 34 -0.98 -10.96 -16.41
N SER A 35 -2.08 -11.64 -16.73
CA SER A 35 -2.11 -12.66 -17.79
C SER A 35 -1.67 -12.11 -19.15
N SER A 36 -2.07 -10.89 -19.50
CA SER A 36 -1.64 -10.24 -20.75
C SER A 36 -0.14 -9.97 -20.75
N GLN A 37 0.43 -9.48 -19.63
CA GLN A 37 1.86 -9.21 -19.51
C GLN A 37 2.69 -10.49 -19.59
N ILE A 38 2.30 -11.54 -18.87
CA ILE A 38 2.98 -12.85 -18.88
C ILE A 38 2.98 -13.47 -20.29
N ARG A 39 1.87 -13.36 -21.03
CA ARG A 39 1.78 -13.83 -22.41
C ARG A 39 2.67 -13.04 -23.36
N ALA A 40 2.74 -11.71 -23.19
CA ALA A 40 3.64 -10.87 -23.98
C ALA A 40 5.12 -11.24 -23.77
N LEU A 41 5.48 -11.69 -22.57
CA LEU A 41 6.82 -12.20 -22.24
C LEU A 41 7.09 -13.63 -22.73
N GLY A 42 6.13 -14.28 -23.41
CA GLY A 42 6.30 -15.65 -23.92
C GLY A 42 6.37 -16.72 -22.83
N ARG A 43 5.83 -16.44 -21.63
CA ARG A 43 5.86 -17.36 -20.46
C ARG A 43 4.47 -17.84 -20.03
N PRO A 44 3.65 -18.44 -20.93
CA PRO A 44 2.29 -18.87 -20.59
C PRO A 44 2.24 -19.94 -19.49
N ASP A 45 3.35 -20.64 -19.24
CA ASP A 45 3.52 -21.57 -18.11
C ASP A 45 3.29 -20.89 -16.75
N LEU A 46 3.66 -19.62 -16.62
CA LEU A 46 3.53 -18.85 -15.38
C LEU A 46 2.13 -18.26 -15.16
N ASP A 47 1.24 -18.27 -16.17
CA ASP A 47 -0.09 -17.64 -16.08
C ASP A 47 -0.96 -18.30 -15.01
N VAL A 48 -0.93 -19.63 -14.91
CA VAL A 48 -1.73 -20.38 -13.92
C VAL A 48 -1.27 -20.09 -12.50
N GLU A 49 0.04 -20.10 -12.26
CA GLU A 49 0.62 -19.83 -10.95
C GLU A 49 0.34 -18.38 -10.51
N ALA A 50 0.53 -17.41 -11.41
CA ALA A 50 0.24 -16.00 -11.12
C ALA A 50 -1.23 -15.79 -10.73
N ARG A 51 -2.19 -16.45 -11.41
CA ARG A 51 -3.61 -16.38 -11.06
C ARG A 51 -3.91 -16.93 -9.67
N MET A 52 -3.24 -18.00 -9.27
CA MET A 52 -3.37 -18.58 -7.94
C MET A 52 -2.83 -17.63 -6.87
N LEU A 53 -1.64 -17.07 -7.09
CA LEU A 53 -1.03 -16.09 -6.18
C LEU A 53 -1.89 -14.83 -6.03
N ILE A 54 -2.39 -14.27 -7.14
CA ILE A 54 -3.31 -13.14 -7.13
C ILE A 54 -4.56 -13.49 -6.31
N SER A 55 -5.16 -14.66 -6.56
CA SER A 55 -6.38 -15.08 -5.84
C SER A 55 -6.15 -15.24 -4.34
N GLN A 56 -5.00 -15.78 -3.93
CA GLN A 56 -4.64 -15.92 -2.53
C GLN A 56 -4.41 -14.55 -1.88
N GLN A 57 -3.63 -13.68 -2.51
CA GLN A 57 -3.36 -12.33 -2.01
C GLN A 57 -4.64 -11.50 -1.93
N TRP A 58 -5.55 -11.65 -2.90
CA TRP A 58 -6.83 -10.95 -2.92
C TRP A 58 -7.68 -11.28 -1.68
N LYS A 59 -7.77 -12.57 -1.34
CA LYS A 59 -8.49 -13.02 -0.13
C LYS A 59 -7.89 -12.45 1.15
N GLN A 60 -6.56 -12.37 1.22
CA GLN A 60 -5.88 -11.76 2.37
C GLN A 60 -6.18 -10.26 2.47
N MET A 61 -6.19 -9.55 1.34
CA MET A 61 -6.55 -8.13 1.30
C MET A 61 -8.01 -7.89 1.75
N GLN A 62 -8.95 -8.72 1.28
CA GLN A 62 -10.34 -8.68 1.73
C GLN A 62 -10.47 -8.92 3.24
N ALA A 63 -9.79 -9.94 3.77
CA ALA A 63 -9.80 -10.24 5.21
C ALA A 63 -9.23 -9.10 6.07
N ARG A 64 -8.31 -8.30 5.51
CA ARG A 64 -7.69 -7.14 6.16
C ARG A 64 -8.45 -5.83 5.92
N SER A 65 -9.62 -5.86 5.29
CA SER A 65 -10.41 -4.67 4.95
C SER A 65 -9.62 -3.63 4.12
N VAL A 66 -8.73 -4.10 3.25
CA VAL A 66 -8.11 -3.24 2.23
C VAL A 66 -9.22 -2.81 1.27
N GLY A 67 -9.39 -1.51 1.07
CA GLY A 67 -10.39 -0.96 0.14
C GLY A 67 -9.89 -0.86 -1.29
N ALA A 68 -8.61 -0.51 -1.46
CA ALA A 68 -7.99 -0.40 -2.78
C ALA A 68 -6.48 -0.71 -2.72
N VAL A 69 -5.94 -1.20 -3.83
CA VAL A 69 -4.51 -1.31 -4.09
C VAL A 69 -4.13 -0.49 -5.32
N TYR A 70 -2.99 0.18 -5.26
CA TYR A 70 -2.40 0.91 -6.38
C TYR A 70 -1.12 0.20 -6.79
N LEU A 71 -1.01 -0.07 -8.09
CA LEU A 71 0.14 -0.72 -8.69
C LEU A 71 0.68 0.15 -9.83
N PRO A 72 2.00 0.25 -9.98
CA PRO A 72 2.60 0.96 -11.09
C PRO A 72 2.28 0.23 -12.40
N ASP A 73 1.94 1.03 -13.39
CA ASP A 73 1.88 0.66 -14.78
C ASP A 73 3.30 0.74 -15.30
N ALA A 74 3.78 -0.33 -15.94
CA ALA A 74 4.98 -0.23 -16.75
C ALA A 74 4.70 0.90 -17.75
N MET A 75 5.32 2.06 -17.56
CA MET A 75 5.13 3.20 -18.44
C MET A 75 5.88 2.93 -19.74
N GLY A 76 5.19 2.43 -20.75
CA GLY A 76 5.77 2.24 -22.09
C GLY A 76 6.99 1.29 -22.13
N ASP A 77 7.54 1.12 -23.33
CA ASP A 77 8.54 0.10 -23.65
C ASP A 77 9.90 0.28 -22.92
N ASP A 78 10.16 1.42 -22.29
CA ASP A 78 11.49 1.76 -21.74
C ASP A 78 11.54 1.99 -20.21
N SER A 79 10.44 1.88 -19.46
CA SER A 79 10.49 2.01 -18.00
C SER A 79 10.43 0.66 -17.26
N THR A 80 11.41 0.43 -16.40
CA THR A 80 11.39 -0.69 -15.47
C THR A 80 10.19 -0.56 -14.53
N PRO A 81 9.35 -1.60 -14.37
CA PRO A 81 8.24 -1.56 -13.43
C PRO A 81 8.78 -1.28 -12.02
N LEU A 82 8.20 -0.28 -11.33
CA LEU A 82 8.60 0.04 -9.98
C LEU A 82 8.24 -1.14 -9.06
N PRO A 83 9.16 -1.64 -8.22
CA PRO A 83 8.90 -2.76 -7.34
C PRO A 83 8.15 -2.33 -6.07
N MET A 84 7.05 -1.59 -6.26
CA MET A 84 6.30 -0.94 -5.19
C MET A 84 4.79 -1.09 -5.40
N SER A 85 4.05 -1.19 -4.31
CA SER A 85 2.60 -1.11 -4.29
C SER A 85 2.10 -0.35 -3.06
N PHE A 86 0.86 0.18 -3.15
CA PHE A 86 0.18 0.82 -2.02
C PHE A 86 -1.15 0.15 -1.77
N ALA A 87 -1.46 -0.17 -0.51
CA ALA A 87 -2.77 -0.62 -0.06
C ALA A 87 -3.39 0.44 0.84
N LEU A 88 -4.66 0.76 0.60
CA LEU A 88 -5.45 1.66 1.44
C LEU A 88 -6.39 0.86 2.32
N ILE A 89 -6.28 1.02 3.62
CA ILE A 89 -7.02 0.27 4.62
C ILE A 89 -7.81 1.26 5.48
N GLN A 90 -9.14 1.19 5.41
CA GLN A 90 -9.98 1.88 6.38
C GLN A 90 -9.95 1.09 7.68
N TYR A 91 -9.54 1.75 8.76
CA TYR A 91 -9.37 1.09 10.04
C TYR A 91 -10.26 1.74 11.10
N VAL A 92 -10.84 0.90 11.95
CA VAL A 92 -11.65 1.31 13.10
C VAL A 92 -11.10 0.60 14.34
N ALA A 93 -10.54 1.38 15.26
CA ALA A 93 -10.06 0.91 16.54
C ALA A 93 -11.20 0.30 17.36
N ARG A 94 -10.85 -0.66 18.24
CA ARG A 94 -11.80 -1.27 19.17
C ARG A 94 -12.41 -0.21 20.11
N PRO A 95 -13.61 -0.44 20.65
CA PRO A 95 -14.19 0.47 21.64
C PRO A 95 -13.22 0.71 22.80
N GLY A 96 -13.02 1.99 23.17
CA GLY A 96 -12.13 2.38 24.27
C GLY A 96 -10.69 2.74 23.87
N ALA A 97 -10.30 2.57 22.60
CA ALA A 97 -9.01 3.02 22.07
C ALA A 97 -9.22 4.03 20.93
N ASP A 98 -8.41 5.08 20.88
CA ASP A 98 -8.34 5.94 19.70
C ASP A 98 -7.52 5.28 18.58
N PHE A 99 -7.61 5.84 17.37
CA PHE A 99 -6.90 5.33 16.20
C PHE A 99 -5.38 5.29 16.40
N GLU A 100 -4.78 6.34 16.95
CA GLU A 100 -3.33 6.43 17.10
C GLU A 100 -2.78 5.35 18.03
N SER A 101 -3.42 5.15 19.17
CA SER A 101 -3.06 4.10 20.14
C SER A 101 -3.18 2.72 19.50
N ALA A 102 -4.28 2.45 18.80
CA ALA A 102 -4.48 1.18 18.10
C ALA A 102 -3.47 0.94 16.97
N PHE A 103 -3.07 2.00 16.25
CA PHE A 103 -2.03 1.91 15.23
C PHE A 103 -0.68 1.56 15.85
N ARG A 104 -0.32 2.21 16.98
CA ARG A 104 0.93 1.91 17.71
C ARG A 104 0.97 0.49 18.23
N ASP A 105 -0.14 -0.03 18.72
CA ASP A 105 -0.24 -1.42 19.20
C ASP A 105 -0.07 -2.44 18.06
N MET A 106 -0.50 -2.11 16.84
CA MET A 106 -0.39 -2.97 15.67
C MET A 106 1.00 -2.89 15.00
N ALA A 107 1.66 -1.74 15.13
CA ALA A 107 2.91 -1.46 14.44
C ALA A 107 4.02 -2.44 14.83
N LYS A 108 4.76 -2.91 13.83
CA LYS A 108 5.93 -3.76 14.03
C LYS A 108 7.18 -2.87 14.09
N GLY A 109 7.51 -2.39 15.28
CA GLY A 109 8.70 -1.59 15.53
C GLY A 109 8.37 -0.19 16.01
N THR A 110 9.36 0.71 15.90
CA THR A 110 9.21 2.11 16.34
C THR A 110 8.18 2.84 15.48
N VAL A 111 7.30 3.59 16.13
CA VAL A 111 6.34 4.48 15.46
C VAL A 111 6.79 5.92 15.60
N GLU A 112 7.15 6.50 14.48
CA GLU A 112 7.47 7.92 14.33
C GLU A 112 6.17 8.71 14.13
N ALA A 113 6.16 9.97 14.56
CA ALA A 113 5.02 10.86 14.37
C ALA A 113 5.50 12.19 13.78
N PHE A 114 4.83 12.62 12.72
CA PHE A 114 5.14 13.84 11.99
C PHE A 114 3.92 14.74 11.97
N ASP A 115 4.09 15.99 12.40
CA ASP A 115 3.06 17.01 12.22
C ASP A 115 3.27 17.63 10.83
N THR A 116 2.32 17.39 9.94
CA THR A 116 2.39 17.85 8.54
C THR A 116 1.29 18.86 8.24
N SER A 117 1.33 19.46 7.05
CA SER A 117 0.26 20.36 6.59
C SER A 117 -1.13 19.68 6.48
N ILE A 118 -1.18 18.34 6.51
CA ILE A 118 -2.41 17.55 6.39
C ILE A 118 -2.88 16.96 7.72
N GLY A 119 -2.18 17.30 8.80
CA GLY A 119 -2.39 16.74 10.12
C GLY A 119 -1.25 15.84 10.55
N ARG A 120 -1.48 15.12 11.65
CA ARG A 120 -0.51 14.22 12.25
C ARG A 120 -0.49 12.90 11.51
N ILE A 121 0.70 12.49 11.06
CA ILE A 121 0.93 11.21 10.39
C ILE A 121 1.81 10.34 11.29
N LEU A 122 1.36 9.12 11.57
CA LEU A 122 2.15 8.08 12.22
C LEU A 122 2.83 7.24 11.15
N ARG A 123 4.11 6.90 11.32
CA ARG A 123 4.86 6.07 10.37
C ARG A 123 5.57 4.95 11.09
N THR A 124 5.53 3.76 10.52
CA THR A 124 6.34 2.62 10.97
C THR A 124 6.96 1.93 9.78
N HIS A 125 8.12 1.33 9.99
CA HIS A 125 8.87 0.63 8.96
C HIS A 125 9.22 -0.76 9.46
N SER A 126 9.03 -1.76 8.60
CA SER A 126 9.47 -3.13 8.85
C SER A 126 10.11 -3.72 7.60
N GLU A 127 11.13 -4.54 7.81
CA GLU A 127 11.81 -5.28 6.76
C GLU A 127 11.66 -6.78 7.01
N ARG A 128 11.45 -7.54 5.94
CA ARG A 128 11.41 -9.00 5.96
C ARG A 128 12.22 -9.54 4.80
N ARG A 129 13.19 -10.39 5.11
CA ARG A 129 13.89 -11.20 4.11
C ARG A 129 13.03 -12.39 3.71
N GLY A 130 13.06 -12.73 2.43
CA GLY A 130 12.52 -13.98 1.93
C GLY A 130 13.30 -15.17 2.48
N THR A 131 12.74 -16.37 2.30
CA THR A 131 13.34 -17.63 2.73
C THR A 131 13.54 -18.54 1.53
N ASP A 132 14.41 -19.52 1.66
CA ASP A 132 14.65 -20.56 0.65
C ASP A 132 15.00 -19.96 -0.72
N GLU A 133 14.21 -20.26 -1.76
CA GLU A 133 14.40 -19.77 -3.13
C GLU A 133 14.26 -18.24 -3.27
N LEU A 134 13.75 -17.55 -2.24
CA LEU A 134 13.61 -16.09 -2.19
C LEU A 134 14.56 -15.43 -1.17
N ALA A 135 15.63 -16.11 -0.75
CA ALA A 135 16.57 -15.59 0.25
C ALA A 135 17.20 -14.23 -0.10
N GLU A 136 17.36 -13.95 -1.40
CA GLU A 136 17.88 -12.69 -1.93
C GLU A 136 16.81 -11.58 -2.01
N VAL A 137 15.54 -11.91 -1.76
CA VAL A 137 14.45 -10.93 -1.82
C VAL A 137 14.28 -10.23 -0.47
N ILE A 138 14.23 -8.90 -0.50
CA ILE A 138 13.94 -8.05 0.65
C ILE A 138 12.61 -7.33 0.45
N GLY A 139 11.65 -7.64 1.31
CA GLY A 139 10.39 -6.92 1.42
C GLY A 139 10.47 -5.83 2.49
N ARG A 140 10.21 -4.59 2.11
CA ARG A 140 10.06 -3.45 3.02
C ARG A 140 8.61 -3.02 3.05
N GLN A 141 8.06 -2.85 4.24
CA GLN A 141 6.72 -2.34 4.45
C GLN A 141 6.81 -1.04 5.26
N ILE A 142 6.21 0.02 4.72
CA ILE A 142 6.04 1.30 5.40
C ILE A 142 4.55 1.53 5.57
N ASP A 143 4.10 1.62 6.82
CA ASP A 143 2.71 1.91 7.13
C ASP A 143 2.58 3.34 7.64
N TYR A 144 1.63 4.07 7.07
CA TYR A 144 1.26 5.42 7.47
C TYR A 144 -0.13 5.42 8.08
N GLY A 145 -0.24 5.79 9.35
CA GLY A 145 -1.50 5.98 10.05
C GLY A 145 -1.91 7.45 9.99
N ILE A 146 -3.10 7.71 9.44
CA ILE A 146 -3.69 9.04 9.34
C ILE A 146 -5.04 9.01 10.05
N ALA A 147 -5.12 9.60 11.23
CA ALA A 147 -6.37 9.71 11.97
C ALA A 147 -7.36 10.63 11.24
N LEU A 148 -8.66 10.46 11.49
CA LEU A 148 -9.61 11.53 11.20
C LEU A 148 -9.23 12.81 11.97
N PRO A 149 -9.62 14.01 11.51
CA PRO A 149 -9.22 15.27 12.15
C PRO A 149 -9.58 15.39 13.64
N ASN A 150 -10.55 14.61 14.12
CA ASN A 150 -10.87 14.53 15.54
C ASN A 150 -9.86 13.61 16.27
N PRO A 151 -9.03 14.15 17.21
CA PRO A 151 -7.95 13.39 17.85
C PRO A 151 -8.39 12.19 18.69
N ARG A 152 -9.67 12.11 19.06
CA ARG A 152 -10.24 10.98 19.82
C ARG A 152 -11.06 10.05 18.94
N ASP A 153 -11.02 10.24 17.62
CA ASP A 153 -11.70 9.34 16.70
C ASP A 153 -11.02 7.96 16.75
N ARG A 154 -11.86 6.94 16.62
CA ARG A 154 -11.44 5.55 16.55
C ARG A 154 -11.03 5.18 15.13
N ARG A 155 -11.37 6.01 14.16
CA ARG A 155 -11.21 5.72 12.73
C ARG A 155 -10.06 6.49 12.14
N GLY A 156 -9.49 5.89 11.12
CA GLY A 156 -8.46 6.50 10.31
C GLY A 156 -8.20 5.69 9.06
N MET A 157 -7.24 6.18 8.29
CA MET A 157 -6.70 5.49 7.13
C MET A 157 -5.32 4.93 7.48
N ILE A 158 -5.07 3.70 7.05
CA ILE A 158 -3.73 3.15 6.98
C ILE A 158 -3.35 3.04 5.52
N VAL A 159 -2.30 3.76 5.12
CA VAL A 159 -1.67 3.59 3.81
C VAL A 159 -0.48 2.67 4.01
N SER A 160 -0.53 1.48 3.43
CA SER A 160 0.55 0.49 3.54
C SER A 160 1.30 0.43 2.21
N THR A 161 2.57 0.82 2.23
CA THR A 161 3.45 0.73 1.06
C THR A 161 4.30 -0.52 1.19
N SER A 162 4.32 -1.35 0.15
CA SER A 162 5.20 -2.51 0.06
C SER A 162 6.21 -2.31 -1.06
N ILE A 163 7.49 -2.41 -0.74
CA ILE A 163 8.63 -2.35 -1.67
C ILE A 163 9.31 -3.72 -1.67
N THR A 164 9.60 -4.29 -2.83
CA THR A 164 10.21 -5.63 -2.93
C THR A 164 11.43 -5.62 -3.84
N THR A 165 12.63 -5.64 -3.27
CA THR A 165 13.88 -5.56 -4.03
C THR A 165 14.71 -6.82 -3.87
N LEU A 166 15.77 -6.95 -4.67
CA LEU A 166 16.86 -7.86 -4.38
C LEU A 166 17.76 -7.27 -3.28
N ASP A 167 18.62 -8.09 -2.68
CA ASP A 167 19.52 -7.70 -1.62
C ASP A 167 20.71 -6.86 -2.11
N ASP A 168 21.09 -7.04 -3.37
CA ASP A 168 22.12 -6.28 -4.09
C ASP A 168 21.60 -4.97 -4.71
N THR A 169 20.30 -4.67 -4.55
CA THR A 169 19.70 -3.47 -5.12
C THR A 169 20.35 -2.21 -4.53
N ALA A 170 20.71 -1.26 -5.42
CA ALA A 170 21.40 -0.04 -5.04
C ALA A 170 20.67 0.73 -3.92
N PRO A 171 21.36 1.12 -2.83
CA PRO A 171 20.74 1.82 -1.71
C PRO A 171 19.99 3.11 -2.10
N ASP A 172 20.55 3.87 -3.04
CA ASP A 172 19.93 5.12 -3.53
C ASP A 172 18.59 4.87 -4.23
N LEU A 173 18.44 3.72 -4.93
CA LEU A 173 17.17 3.33 -5.54
C LEU A 173 16.13 2.98 -4.47
N VAL A 174 16.55 2.22 -3.44
CA VAL A 174 15.68 1.89 -2.30
C VAL A 174 15.22 3.17 -1.61
N GLN A 175 16.15 4.11 -1.34
CA GLN A 175 15.85 5.38 -0.71
C GLN A 175 14.89 6.23 -1.57
N GLY A 176 15.12 6.31 -2.89
CA GLY A 176 14.21 7.03 -3.79
C GLY A 176 12.80 6.43 -3.83
N LEU A 177 12.66 5.12 -3.70
CA LEU A 177 11.35 4.47 -3.54
C LEU A 177 10.68 4.87 -2.22
N ILE A 178 11.43 4.91 -1.11
CA ILE A 178 10.91 5.36 0.18
C ILE A 178 10.44 6.83 0.10
N GLU A 179 11.23 7.71 -0.49
CA GLU A 179 10.87 9.13 -0.67
C GLU A 179 9.65 9.31 -1.57
N LEU A 180 9.50 8.49 -2.61
CA LEU A 180 8.29 8.46 -3.43
C LEU A 180 7.06 8.06 -2.60
N SER A 181 7.21 7.11 -1.68
CA SER A 181 6.15 6.73 -0.73
C SER A 181 5.73 7.88 0.16
N ASP A 182 6.71 8.54 0.79
CA ASP A 182 6.47 9.69 1.66
C ASP A 182 5.76 10.81 0.87
N THR A 183 6.26 11.13 -0.34
CA THR A 183 5.69 12.16 -1.23
C THR A 183 4.24 11.87 -1.61
N ILE A 184 3.91 10.62 -1.97
CA ILE A 184 2.53 10.21 -2.30
C ILE A 184 1.62 10.40 -1.08
N VAL A 185 2.06 9.99 0.11
CA VAL A 185 1.27 10.10 1.34
C VAL A 185 1.04 11.55 1.75
N GLU A 186 2.00 12.45 1.53
CA GLU A 186 1.82 13.89 1.76
C GLU A 186 0.69 14.52 0.94
N THR A 187 0.27 13.88 -0.16
CA THR A 187 -0.87 14.32 -0.97
C THR A 187 -2.23 13.90 -0.40
N PHE A 188 -2.26 13.08 0.66
CA PHE A 188 -3.49 12.62 1.27
C PHE A 188 -4.30 13.80 1.83
N ARG A 189 -5.61 13.80 1.59
CA ARG A 189 -6.56 14.77 2.15
C ARG A 189 -7.86 14.07 2.51
N TRP A 190 -8.38 14.34 3.70
CA TRP A 190 -9.78 14.05 4.02
C TRP A 190 -10.70 14.96 3.19
N ARG A 191 -11.87 14.45 2.80
CA ARG A 191 -12.91 15.19 2.05
C ARG A 191 -14.17 15.23 2.91
N ALA A 192 -14.75 16.43 3.02
CA ALA A 192 -16.09 16.62 3.59
C ALA A 192 -17.13 15.87 2.74
#